data_AF-A0A3D5WGT2-F1
#
_entry.id   AF-A0A3D5WGT2-F1
#
_cell.length_a   1.000
_cell.length_b   1.000
_cell.length_c   1.000
_cell.angle_alpha   90.00
_cell.angle_beta   90.00
_cell.angle_gamma   90.00
#
_symmetry.space_group_name_H-M   'P 1'
#
loop_
_entity.id
_entity.type
_entity.pdbx_description
1 polymer ?
#
loop_
_entity_poly.entity_id
_entity_poly.type
_entity_poly.pdbx_seq_one_letter_code
_entity_poly.pdbx_strand_id
1 'polypeptide(L)' 'DLFDGRTITVPLAWYPRLLHATPEELANWSIAGAGYGIHWPDLDEDLTTQGLLQGAPAPRGRAKAA' A
#
# COMPACT_ATOMS: atom_id res chain seq x y z
N ASP A 1 -4.83 12.00 2.59
CA ASP A 1 -6.00 12.65 1.95
C ASP A 1 -5.80 12.78 0.46
N LEU A 2 -6.89 12.72 -0.29
CA LEU A 2 -6.92 12.92 -1.73
C LEU A 2 -7.10 14.41 -2.07
N PHE A 3 -6.72 14.79 -3.28
CA PHE A 3 -6.81 16.17 -3.76
C PHE A 3 -8.23 16.74 -3.72
N ASP A 4 -9.25 15.89 -3.88
CA ASP A 4 -10.66 16.27 -3.83
C ASP A 4 -11.24 16.35 -2.40
N GLY A 5 -10.38 16.30 -1.37
CA GLY A 5 -10.77 16.40 0.03
C GLY A 5 -11.31 15.11 0.63
N ARG A 6 -11.29 13.99 -0.10
CA ARG A 6 -11.67 12.69 0.45
C ARG A 6 -10.54 12.06 1.26
N THR A 7 -10.89 11.40 2.34
CA THR A 7 -10.00 10.52 3.11
C THR A 7 -10.44 9.08 2.90
N ILE A 8 -9.49 8.20 2.60
CA ILE A 8 -9.71 6.76 2.50
C ILE A 8 -8.91 6.08 3.60
N THR A 9 -9.57 5.18 4.32
CA THR A 9 -8.93 4.35 5.34
C THR A 9 -9.21 2.89 5.02
N VAL A 10 -8.15 2.08 4.99
CA VAL A 10 -8.22 0.65 4.74
C VAL A 10 -7.59 -0.13 5.89
N PRO A 11 -8.07 -1.35 6.21
CA PRO A 11 -7.44 -2.17 7.23
C PRO A 11 -6.03 -2.59 6.80
N LEU A 12 -5.04 -2.39 7.68
CA LEU A 12 -3.66 -2.84 7.44
C LEU A 12 -3.57 -4.36 7.22
N ALA A 13 -4.51 -5.12 7.80
CA ALA A 13 -4.64 -6.56 7.64
C ALA A 13 -4.82 -7.02 6.18
N TRP A 14 -5.19 -6.11 5.26
CA TRP A 14 -5.31 -6.42 3.83
C TRP A 14 -3.95 -6.45 3.12
N TYR A 15 -2.90 -5.95 3.75
CA TYR A 15 -1.56 -5.81 3.21
C TYR A 15 -0.58 -6.51 4.16
N PRO A 16 -0.39 -7.83 4.04
CA PRO A 16 0.40 -8.60 5.01
C PRO A 16 1.83 -8.07 5.21
N ARG A 17 2.48 -7.52 4.17
CA ARG A 17 3.82 -6.92 4.27
C ARG A 17 3.80 -5.68 5.14
N LEU A 18 2.81 -4.82 4.99
CA LEU A 18 2.63 -3.64 5.84
C LEU A 18 2.18 -4.04 7.26
N LEU A 19 1.39 -5.11 7.40
CA LEU A 19 0.93 -5.61 8.70
C LEU A 19 2.10 -6.09 9.59
N HIS A 20 3.13 -6.66 8.98
CA HIS A 20 4.30 -7.21 9.69
C HIS A 20 5.50 -6.27 9.71
N ALA A 21 5.39 -5.09 9.11
CA ALA A 21 6.46 -4.10 9.06
C ALA A 21 6.71 -3.44 10.42
N THR A 22 7.94 -3.00 10.65
CA THR A 22 8.27 -2.20 11.84
C THR A 22 7.69 -0.79 11.71
N PRO A 23 7.51 -0.07 12.84
CA PRO A 23 7.10 1.33 12.79
C PRO A 23 8.05 2.22 11.98
N GLU A 24 9.35 1.89 11.95
CA GLU A 24 10.35 2.63 11.18
C GLU A 24 10.15 2.42 9.67
N GLU A 25 9.96 1.17 9.24
CA GLU A 25 9.67 0.82 7.85
C GLU A 25 8.36 1.46 7.39
N LEU A 26 7.30 1.41 8.21
CA LEU A 26 6.01 2.03 7.89
C LEU A 26 6.09 3.55 7.80
N ALA A 27 6.96 4.19 8.59
CA ALA A 27 7.18 5.63 8.55
C ALA A 27 7.99 6.06 7.31
N ASN A 28 8.81 5.18 6.76
CA ASN A 28 9.60 5.43 5.55
C ASN A 28 8.77 5.14 4.28
N TRP A 29 7.82 6.02 3.99
CA TRP A 29 7.02 5.96 2.76
C TRP A 29 7.22 7.20 1.90
N SER A 30 6.93 7.07 0.61
CA SER A 30 7.00 8.15 -0.36
C SER A 30 5.82 8.12 -1.32
N ILE A 31 5.50 9.28 -1.90
CA ILE A 31 4.49 9.35 -2.96
C ILE A 31 5.12 8.82 -4.26
N ALA A 32 4.43 7.88 -4.91
CA ALA A 32 4.86 7.27 -6.15
C ALA A 32 3.82 7.46 -7.28
N GLY A 33 4.20 7.05 -8.49
CA GLY A 33 3.28 7.03 -9.64
C GLY A 33 2.65 8.39 -9.94
N ALA A 34 3.45 9.47 -9.93
CA ALA A 34 2.99 10.85 -10.18
C ALA A 34 1.87 11.36 -9.26
N GLY A 35 1.80 10.86 -8.02
CA GLY A 35 0.78 11.28 -7.04
C GLY A 35 -0.39 10.30 -6.87
N TYR A 36 -0.40 9.20 -7.62
CA TYR A 36 -1.46 8.21 -7.60
C TYR A 36 -1.12 6.96 -6.79
N GLY A 37 -0.01 6.97 -6.04
CA GLY A 37 0.38 5.84 -5.21
C GLY A 37 1.30 6.20 -4.07
N ILE A 38 1.54 5.20 -3.22
CA ILE A 38 2.40 5.25 -2.04
C ILE A 38 3.37 4.07 -2.17
N HIS A 39 4.65 4.35 -2.01
CA HIS A 39 5.72 3.37 -2.08
C HIS A 39 6.46 3.28 -0.75
N TRP A 40 6.63 2.06 -0.25
CA TRP A 40 7.49 1.73 0.88
C TRP A 40 8.78 1.07 0.36
N PRO A 41 9.90 1.79 0.25
CA PRO A 41 11.15 1.25 -0.28
C PRO A 41 11.74 0.12 0.55
N ASP A 42 11.64 0.18 1.88
CA ASP A 42 12.19 -0.86 2.76
C ASP A 42 11.43 -2.19 2.64
N LEU A 43 10.15 -2.10 2.29
CA LEU A 43 9.26 -3.25 2.17
C LEU A 43 9.10 -3.72 0.72
N ASP A 44 9.57 -2.96 -0.27
CA ASP A 44 9.31 -3.16 -1.70
C ASP A 44 7.81 -3.37 -1.98
N GLU A 45 6.99 -2.47 -1.42
CA GLU A 45 5.52 -2.52 -1.51
C GLU A 45 4.96 -1.21 -2.04
N ASP A 46 4.03 -1.33 -3.00
CA ASP A 46 3.35 -0.21 -3.65
C ASP A 46 1.83 -0.31 -3.48
N LEU A 47 1.22 0.77 -2.99
CA LEU A 47 -0.23 0.92 -2.98
C LEU A 47 -0.64 2.01 -3.96
N THR A 48 -1.66 1.72 -4.77
CA THR A 48 -2.23 2.71 -5.71
C THR A 48 -3.53 3.27 -5.15
N THR A 49 -3.79 4.55 -5.41
CA THR A 49 -5.06 5.21 -5.07
C THR A 49 -6.25 4.45 -5.66
N GLN A 50 -6.11 3.91 -6.87
CA GLN A 50 -7.14 3.09 -7.51
C GLN A 50 -7.43 1.80 -6.72
N GLY A 51 -6.38 1.07 -6.29
CA GLY A 51 -6.55 -0.14 -5.49
C GLY A 51 -7.25 0.15 -4.16
N LEU A 52 -6.90 1.27 -3.52
CA LEU A 52 -7.55 1.75 -2.30
C LEU A 52 -9.02 2.10 -2.52
N LEU A 53 -9.34 2.82 -3.59
CA LEU A 53 -10.71 3.19 -3.97
C LEU A 53 -11.60 1.97 -4.28
N GLN A 54 -11.01 0.92 -4.85
CA GLN A 54 -11.71 -0.33 -5.17
C GLN A 54 -11.90 -1.23 -3.94
N GLY A 55 -11.28 -0.91 -2.81
CA GLY A 55 -11.25 -1.79 -1.65
C GLY A 55 -10.55 -3.13 -1.94
N ALA A 56 -9.57 -3.12 -2.85
CA ALA A 56 -8.86 -4.32 -3.26
C ALA A 56 -7.77 -4.67 -2.22
N PRO A 57 -7.83 -5.86 -1.59
CA PRO A 57 -6.74 -6.33 -0.74
C PRO A 57 -5.49 -6.62 -1.57
N ALA A 58 -4.33 -6.75 -0.91
CA ALA A 58 -3.09 -7.13 -1.59
C ALA A 58 -3.33 -8.39 -2.45
N PRO A 59 -2.83 -8.42 -3.70
CA PRO A 59 -2.94 -9.62 -4.50
C PRO A 59 -2.33 -10.78 -3.72
N ARG A 60 -3.08 -11.89 -3.60
CA ARG A 60 -2.53 -13.11 -3.02
C ARG A 60 -1.32 -13.47 -3.86
N GLY A 61 -0.13 -13.40 -3.25
CA GLY A 61 1.13 -13.64 -3.94
C GLY A 61 1.01 -14.90 -4.78
N ARG A 62 1.34 -14.81 -6.07
CA ARG A 62 1.52 -16.00 -6.89
C ARG A 62 2.59 -16.83 -6.17
N ALA A 63 2.20 -17.98 -5.63
CA ALA A 63 3.17 -18.98 -5.22
C ALA A 63 4.11 -19.16 -6.43
N LYS A 64 5.42 -18.99 -6.21
CA LYS A 64 6.38 -19.27 -7.27
C LYS A 64 6.11 -20.71 -7.73
N ALA A 65 5.76 -20.88 -9.00
CA ALA A 65 5.72 -22.20 -9.60
C ALA A 65 7.14 -22.76 -9.48
N ALA A 66 7.25 -23.91 -8.81
CA ALA A 66 8.49 -24.67 -8.65
C ALA A 66 8.98 -25.21 -9.99
#